data_AF-A0A3S0ME38-F1
#
_entry.id   AF-A0A3S0ME38-F1
#
_cell.length_a   1.000
_cell.length_b   1.000
_cell.length_c   1.000
_cell.angle_alpha   90.00
_cell.angle_beta   90.00
_cell.angle_gamma   90.00
#
_symmetry.space_group_name_H-M   'P 1'
#
loop_
_entity.id
_entity.type
_entity.pdbx_description
1 polymer ?
#
loop_
_entity_poly.entity_id
_entity_poly.type
_entity_poly.pdbx_seq_one_letter_code
_entity_poly.pdbx_strand_id
1 'polypeptide(L)'
;MKKKFSIINLVLMIAVLFSILIQSLHSYEHIVKQFSEKKCEHKYTSAAEITHQHHKFDSCYLCNFTISSFTSSDVKSFELYKIEMNSSNSSAISKQITQFFKGSLFALRAPPQV
;
A
#
# COMPACT_ATOMS: atom_id res chain seq x y z
N MET A 1 -25.77 -9.48 20.41
CA MET A 1 -24.70 -9.12 19.44
C MET A 1 -24.85 -7.70 18.89
N LYS A 2 -26.04 -7.24 18.48
CA LYS A 2 -26.28 -5.92 17.85
C LYS A 2 -25.83 -4.67 18.65
N LYS A 3 -26.00 -4.66 19.99
CA LYS A 3 -25.62 -3.50 20.83
C LYS A 3 -24.11 -3.25 20.91
N LYS A 4 -23.27 -4.31 20.88
CA LYS A 4 -21.80 -4.18 20.92
C LYS A 4 -21.25 -3.61 19.60
N PHE A 5 -21.82 -4.03 18.47
CA PHE A 5 -21.50 -3.45 17.15
C PHE A 5 -21.89 -1.97 17.04
N SER A 6 -23.00 -1.57 17.68
CA SER A 6 -23.42 -0.15 17.70
C SER A 6 -22.38 0.75 18.37
N ILE A 7 -21.75 0.30 19.45
CA ILE A 7 -20.71 1.06 20.15
C ILE A 7 -19.46 1.18 19.29
N ILE A 8 -19.05 0.07 18.65
CA ILE A 8 -17.88 0.05 17.76
C ILE A 8 -18.08 1.00 16.58
N ASN A 9 -19.27 0.99 15.96
CA ASN A 9 -19.59 1.91 14.86
C ASN A 9 -19.57 3.38 15.31
N LEU A 10 -20.10 3.67 16.50
CA LEU A 10 -20.08 5.03 17.05
C LEU A 10 -18.66 5.51 17.31
N VAL A 11 -17.82 4.67 17.91
CA VAL A 11 -16.40 4.98 18.16
C VAL A 11 -15.66 5.22 16.85
N LEU A 12 -15.89 4.38 15.84
CA LEU A 12 -15.28 4.53 14.53
C LEU A 12 -15.69 5.85 13.86
N MET A 13 -16.96 6.21 13.93
CA MET A 13 -17.49 7.45 13.36
C MET A 13 -16.87 8.68 14.04
N ILE A 14 -16.76 8.67 15.37
CA ILE A 14 -16.07 9.72 16.14
C ILE A 14 -14.58 9.80 15.76
N ALA A 15 -13.88 8.66 15.62
CA ALA A 15 -12.48 8.63 15.25
C ALA A 15 -12.23 9.23 13.85
N VAL A 16 -13.12 8.97 12.90
CA VAL A 16 -13.09 9.57 11.56
C VAL A 16 -13.30 11.09 11.65
N LEU A 17 -14.31 11.56 12.38
CA LEU A 17 -14.55 12.99 12.56
C LEU A 17 -13.36 13.70 13.21
N PHE A 18 -12.75 13.08 14.22
CA PHE A 18 -11.60 13.65 14.92
C PHE A 18 -10.37 13.73 14.02
N SER A 19 -10.14 12.71 13.19
CA SER A 19 -9.08 12.71 12.18
C SER A 19 -9.23 13.88 11.21
N ILE A 20 -10.45 14.09 10.68
CA ILE A 20 -10.76 15.19 9.75
C ILE A 20 -10.55 16.55 10.43
N LEU A 21 -10.97 16.70 11.70
CA LEU A 21 -10.84 17.95 12.45
C LEU A 21 -9.39 18.33 12.68
N ILE A 22 -8.55 17.40 13.14
CA ILE A 22 -7.12 17.66 13.38
C ILE A 22 -6.42 18.02 12.07
N GLN A 23 -6.71 17.29 11.00
CA GLN A 23 -6.11 17.52 9.68
C GLN A 23 -6.49 18.90 9.11
N SER A 24 -7.71 19.36 9.41
CA SER A 24 -8.19 20.71 9.06
C SER A 24 -7.54 21.81 9.89
N LEU A 25 -7.33 21.59 11.19
CA LEU A 25 -6.60 22.54 12.04
C LEU A 25 -5.15 22.70 11.58
N HIS A 26 -4.49 21.59 11.24
CA HIS A 26 -3.11 21.62 10.78
C HIS A 26 -2.96 22.31 9.42
N SER A 27 -3.91 22.09 8.50
CA SER A 27 -3.89 22.79 7.21
C SER A 27 -4.10 24.30 7.36
N TYR A 28 -4.90 24.73 8.35
CA TYR A 28 -5.08 26.16 8.64
C TYR A 28 -3.77 26.84 9.06
N GLU A 29 -2.95 26.19 9.89
CA GLU A 29 -1.64 26.74 10.28
C GLU A 29 -0.74 26.97 9.06
N HIS A 30 -0.71 26.01 8.12
CA HIS A 30 0.04 26.15 6.87
C HIS A 30 -0.49 27.29 6.00
N ILE A 31 -1.81 27.44 5.89
CA ILE A 31 -2.43 28.54 5.16
C ILE A 31 -2.02 29.88 5.79
N VAL A 32 -2.10 30.03 7.11
CA VAL A 32 -1.71 31.27 7.80
C VAL A 32 -0.24 31.59 7.57
N LYS A 33 0.65 30.60 7.64
CA LYS A 33 2.08 30.78 7.32
C LYS A 33 2.30 31.25 5.89
N GLN A 34 1.58 30.67 4.92
CA GLN A 34 1.64 31.08 3.52
C GLN A 34 1.20 32.53 3.30
N PHE A 35 0.16 32.98 4.01
CA PHE A 35 -0.30 34.37 3.92
C PHE A 35 0.57 35.37 4.68
N SER A 36 1.23 34.92 5.76
CA SER A 36 2.13 35.77 6.55
C SER A 36 3.51 35.94 5.90
N GLU A 37 3.92 35.01 5.04
CA GLU A 37 5.21 35.08 4.36
C GLU A 37 5.16 36.12 3.25
N LYS A 38 6.14 37.04 3.25
CA LYS A 38 6.19 38.12 2.27
C LYS A 38 6.55 37.55 0.90
N LYS A 39 5.70 37.77 -0.09
CA LYS A 39 6.01 37.45 -1.49
C LYS A 39 7.15 38.37 -1.96
N CYS A 40 8.36 37.82 -2.03
CA CYS A 40 9.53 38.53 -2.55
C CYS A 40 9.57 38.42 -4.08
N GLU A 41 9.49 39.56 -4.78
CA GLU A 41 9.67 39.64 -6.23
C GLU A 41 11.15 39.96 -6.50
N HIS A 42 11.93 38.95 -6.87
CA HIS A 42 13.35 39.15 -7.20
C HIS A 42 13.52 39.57 -8.66
N LYS A 43 14.19 40.69 -8.89
CA LYS A 43 14.65 41.09 -10.23
C LYS A 43 15.90 40.27 -10.55
N TYR A 44 15.83 39.40 -11.54
CA TYR A 44 16.98 38.59 -11.97
C TYR A 44 18.14 39.50 -12.42
N THR A 45 19.19 39.58 -11.60
CA THR A 45 20.47 40.19 -11.98
C THR A 45 21.48 39.08 -12.32
N SER A 46 22.47 39.38 -13.16
CA SER A 46 23.45 38.41 -13.66
C SER A 46 24.49 37.95 -12.64
N ALA A 47 24.50 38.54 -11.44
CA ALA A 47 25.34 38.13 -10.32
C ALA A 47 24.57 37.16 -9.41
N ALA A 48 25.24 36.09 -8.95
CA ALA A 48 24.67 35.17 -7.98
C ALA A 48 24.51 35.87 -6.62
N GLU A 49 23.30 36.36 -6.33
CA GLU A 49 22.95 36.86 -4.99
C GLU A 49 22.51 35.70 -4.10
N ILE A 50 23.11 35.60 -2.92
CA ILE A 50 22.60 34.76 -1.83
C ILE A 50 21.34 35.45 -1.29
N THR A 51 20.21 35.19 -1.94
CA THR A 51 18.90 35.60 -1.42
C THR A 51 18.41 34.55 -0.43
N HIS A 52 17.48 34.95 0.45
CA HIS A 52 16.82 34.02 1.38
C HIS A 52 16.35 32.77 0.62
N GLN A 53 16.50 31.61 1.25
CA GLN A 53 16.08 30.37 0.63
C GLN A 53 14.56 30.38 0.57
N HIS A 54 14.00 30.47 -0.64
CA HIS A 54 12.62 30.09 -0.87
C HIS A 54 12.56 28.58 -0.63
N HIS A 55 12.35 28.16 0.62
CA HIS A 55 11.78 26.84 0.83
C HIS A 55 10.42 26.93 0.12
N LYS A 56 10.34 26.37 -1.09
CA LYS A 56 9.05 26.01 -1.68
C LYS A 56 8.31 25.38 -0.54
N PHE A 57 7.18 25.96 -0.13
CA PHE A 57 6.33 25.39 0.92
C PHE A 57 6.27 23.89 0.68
N ASP A 58 7.01 23.13 1.49
CA ASP A 58 7.17 21.71 1.25
C ASP A 58 5.77 21.15 1.31
N SER A 59 5.36 20.47 0.24
CA SER A 59 4.02 19.92 0.15
C SER A 59 3.79 19.04 1.37
N CYS A 60 2.95 19.50 2.29
CA CYS A 60 2.65 18.76 3.50
C CYS A 60 1.89 17.50 3.10
N TYR A 61 2.58 16.36 3.07
CA TYR A 61 2.00 15.07 2.67
C TYR A 61 0.86 14.64 3.60
N LEU A 62 0.83 15.15 4.84
CA LEU A 62 -0.31 14.97 5.75
C LEU A 62 -1.54 15.76 5.29
N CYS A 63 -1.39 16.97 4.75
CA CYS A 63 -2.52 17.76 4.24
C CYS A 63 -2.91 17.37 2.80
N ASN A 64 -2.01 16.72 2.05
CA ASN A 64 -2.26 16.29 0.68
C ASN A 64 -2.91 14.89 0.63
N PHE A 65 -4.13 14.77 1.15
CA PHE A 65 -4.89 13.53 1.15
C PHE A 65 -6.08 13.64 0.18
N THR A 66 -6.46 12.51 -0.42
CA THR A 66 -7.64 12.42 -1.28
C THR A 66 -8.59 11.37 -0.73
N ILE A 67 -9.89 11.69 -0.70
CA ILE A 67 -10.94 10.72 -0.36
C ILE A 67 -11.40 10.11 -1.68
N SER A 68 -11.17 8.81 -1.85
CA SER A 68 -11.69 8.05 -2.97
C SER A 68 -12.99 7.36 -2.58
N SER A 69 -13.89 7.18 -3.55
CA SER A 69 -15.11 6.40 -3.36
C SER A 69 -14.76 4.95 -3.06
N PHE A 70 -15.23 4.43 -1.93
CA PHE A 70 -15.18 3.01 -1.62
C PHE A 70 -16.31 2.30 -2.36
N THR A 71 -15.98 1.40 -3.29
CA THR A 71 -16.94 0.46 -3.85
C THR A 71 -17.01 -0.76 -2.93
N SER A 72 -18.14 -0.97 -2.27
CA SER A 72 -18.36 -2.20 -1.51
C SER A 72 -18.32 -3.37 -2.48
N SER A 73 -17.29 -4.20 -2.40
CA SER A 73 -17.22 -5.44 -3.18
C SER A 73 -18.29 -6.39 -2.66
N ASP A 74 -19.21 -6.81 -3.53
CA ASP A 74 -20.11 -7.91 -3.22
C ASP A 74 -19.26 -9.13 -2.88
N VAL A 75 -19.27 -9.51 -1.60
CA VAL A 75 -18.56 -10.70 -1.11
C VAL A 75 -19.26 -11.91 -1.70
N LYS A 76 -18.89 -12.30 -2.92
CA LYS A 76 -19.36 -13.55 -3.52
C LYS A 76 -18.74 -14.69 -2.73
N SER A 77 -19.53 -15.31 -1.85
CA SER A 77 -19.18 -16.58 -1.23
C SER A 77 -19.07 -17.63 -2.34
N PHE A 78 -17.93 -18.28 -2.45
CA PHE A 78 -17.78 -19.45 -3.31
C PHE A 78 -18.17 -20.69 -2.51
N GLU A 79 -19.06 -21.52 -3.05
CA GLU A 79 -19.30 -22.85 -2.51
C GLU A 79 -18.15 -23.76 -2.95
N LEU A 80 -17.36 -24.21 -1.98
CA LEU A 80 -16.34 -25.22 -2.19
C LEU A 80 -17.03 -26.56 -2.40
N TYR A 81 -17.24 -26.94 -3.67
CA TYR A 81 -17.70 -28.27 -3.99
C TYR A 81 -16.61 -29.27 -3.58
N LYS A 82 -16.93 -30.11 -2.60
CA LYS A 82 -16.04 -31.17 -2.13
C LYS A 82 -15.97 -32.22 -3.24
N ILE A 83 -14.91 -32.18 -4.05
CA ILE A 83 -14.63 -33.25 -5.00
C ILE A 83 -14.29 -34.46 -4.15
N GLU A 84 -15.22 -35.42 -4.07
CA GLU A 84 -14.91 -36.75 -3.57
C GLU A 84 -13.99 -37.40 -4.60
N MET A 85 -12.69 -37.15 -4.47
CA MET A 85 -11.69 -38.01 -5.06
C MET A 85 -11.82 -39.34 -4.33
N ASN A 86 -12.53 -40.29 -4.94
CA ASN A 86 -12.32 -41.69 -4.66
C ASN A 86 -10.85 -41.96 -4.95
N SER A 87 -10.00 -41.87 -3.93
CA SER A 87 -8.66 -42.40 -3.99
C SER A 87 -8.88 -43.90 -4.11
N SER A 88 -8.86 -44.43 -5.34
CA SER A 88 -8.46 -45.80 -5.50
C SER A 88 -7.09 -45.84 -4.81
N ASN A 89 -6.99 -46.62 -3.74
CA ASN A 89 -5.72 -46.90 -3.10
C ASN A 89 -4.90 -47.70 -4.11
N SER A 90 -4.38 -47.03 -5.13
CA SER A 90 -3.27 -47.55 -5.89
C SER A 90 -2.09 -47.44 -4.94
N SER A 91 -1.77 -48.55 -4.30
CA SER A 91 -0.45 -48.75 -3.72
C SER A 91 0.51 -48.70 -4.90
N ALA A 92 0.94 -47.49 -5.26
CA ALA A 92 2.09 -47.31 -6.11
C ALA A 92 3.27 -47.86 -5.31
N ILE A 93 3.63 -49.10 -5.57
CA ILE A 93 4.90 -49.66 -5.12
C ILE A 93 5.96 -48.80 -5.78
N SER A 94 6.46 -47.80 -5.06
CA SER A 94 7.63 -47.06 -5.48
C SER A 94 8.78 -48.04 -5.41
N LYS A 95 9.25 -48.51 -6.56
CA LYS A 95 10.57 -49.13 -6.61
C LYS A 95 11.54 -48.03 -6.26
N GLN A 96 12.19 -48.16 -5.10
CA GLN A 96 13.27 -47.26 -4.71
C GLN A 96 14.29 -47.22 -5.84
N ILE A 97 14.56 -46.03 -6.37
CA ILE A 97 15.66 -45.85 -7.31
C ILE A 97 16.94 -46.11 -6.50
N THR A 98 17.55 -47.27 -6.71
CA THR A 98 18.80 -47.67 -6.04
C THR A 98 20.04 -47.01 -6.66
N GLN A 99 19.84 -46.10 -7.62
CA GLN A 99 20.91 -45.31 -8.19
C GLN A 99 21.27 -44.18 -7.22
N PHE A 100 22.29 -44.43 -6.41
CA PHE A 100 22.95 -43.40 -5.61
C PHE A 100 23.67 -42.41 -6.54
N PHE A 101 23.53 -41.11 -6.24
CA PHE A 101 24.18 -40.02 -6.95
C PHE A 101 25.71 -40.18 -6.91
N LYS A 102 26.33 -40.55 -8.04
CA LYS A 102 27.80 -40.67 -8.19
C LYS A 102 28.47 -39.32 -8.49
N GLY A 103 28.06 -38.25 -7.83
CA GLY A 103 28.85 -37.02 -7.69
C GLY A 103 28.84 -36.02 -8.85
N SER A 104 28.29 -36.35 -10.03
CA SER A 104 28.12 -35.34 -11.10
C SER A 104 27.05 -35.73 -12.12
N LEU A 105 26.00 -34.92 -12.22
CA LEU A 105 25.13 -34.85 -13.39
C LEU A 105 25.56 -33.62 -14.19
N PHE A 106 26.34 -33.84 -15.24
CA PHE A 106 26.61 -32.82 -16.25
C PHE A 106 25.37 -32.66 -17.15
N ALA A 107 24.26 -32.19 -16.57
CA ALA A 107 23.18 -31.67 -17.39
C ALA A 107 23.77 -30.48 -18.16
N LEU A 108 23.80 -30.59 -19.49
CA LEU A 108 24.34 -29.58 -20.38
C LEU A 108 23.58 -28.27 -20.13
N ARG A 109 24.17 -27.33 -19.39
CA ARG A 109 23.63 -25.97 -19.21
C ARG A 109 23.87 -25.11 -20.46
N ALA A 110 23.73 -25.72 -21.64
CA ALA A 110 23.75 -24.97 -22.88
C ALA A 110 22.37 -24.29 -23.05
N PRO A 111 22.33 -23.02 -23.46
CA PRO A 111 21.08 -22.38 -23.86
C PRO A 111 20.43 -23.18 -25.01
N PRO A 112 19.09 -23.22 -25.09
CA PRO A 112 18.40 -23.87 -26.18
C PRO A 112 18.86 -23.29 -27.52
N GLN A 113 19.19 -24.17 -28.47
CA GLN A 113 19.50 -23.73 -29.82
C GLN A 113 18.22 -23.23 -30.47
N VAL A 114 18.28 -22.01 -30.99
CA VAL A 114 17.25 -21.35 -31.81
C VAL A 114 16.98 -22.12 -33.10
#